data_AF-H0TI41-F1
#
_entry.id   AF-H0TI41-F1
#
_cell.length_a   1.000
_cell.length_b   1.000
_cell.length_c   1.000
_cell.angle_alpha   90.00
_cell.angle_beta   90.00
_cell.angle_gamma   90.00
#
_symmetry.space_group_name_H-M   'P 1'
#
loop_
_entity.id
_entity.type
_entity.pdbx_description
1 polymer ?
#
loop_
_entity_poly.entity_id
_entity_poly.type
_entity_poly.pdbx_seq_one_letter_code
_entity_poly.pdbx_strand_id
1 'polypeptide(L)' 'MDVEVRKKRRRRFKQALPLGERLLQSAREARDEAKQLPPGVDQARLLRRAREAEAIAQLEEFLRGPTRYPPRR' A
#
# COMPACT_ATOMS: atom_id res chain seq x y z
N MET A 1 31.04 -31.38 0.92
CA MET A 1 30.92 -29.91 1.05
C MET A 1 29.45 -29.61 1.26
N ASP A 2 28.96 -29.78 2.49
CA ASP A 2 27.56 -29.56 2.83
C ASP A 2 27.26 -28.06 2.85
N VAL A 3 26.53 -27.60 1.84
CA VAL A 3 26.07 -26.20 1.77
C VAL A 3 24.89 -26.08 2.73
N GLU A 4 25.16 -25.54 3.90
CA GLU A 4 24.18 -25.28 4.94
C GLU A 4 23.17 -24.22 4.45
N VAL A 5 22.04 -24.68 3.90
CA VAL A 5 20.98 -23.79 3.42
C VAL A 5 20.32 -23.14 4.64
N ARG A 6 20.75 -21.92 4.98
CA ARG A 6 20.08 -21.08 5.97
C ARG A 6 18.62 -20.91 5.57
N LYS A 7 17.73 -21.65 6.24
CA LYS A 7 16.29 -21.63 6.00
C LYS A 7 15.76 -20.24 6.37
N LYS A 8 15.65 -19.35 5.37
CA LYS A 8 15.23 -17.95 5.54
C LYS A 8 13.82 -17.93 6.13
N ARG A 9 13.69 -17.51 7.39
CA ARG A 9 12.39 -17.40 8.08
C ARG A 9 11.56 -16.29 7.42
N ARG A 10 10.33 -16.62 7.00
CA ARG A 10 9.40 -15.62 6.44
C ARG A 10 9.04 -14.61 7.54
N ARG A 11 9.20 -13.31 7.26
CA ARG A 11 8.78 -12.24 8.17
C ARG A 11 7.25 -12.09 8.10
N ARG A 12 6.53 -12.91 8.86
CA ARG A 12 5.08 -12.79 9.03
C ARG A 12 4.81 -11.69 10.05
N PHE A 13 4.10 -10.65 9.64
CA PHE A 13 3.66 -9.56 10.52
C PHE A 13 2.16 -9.39 10.34
N LYS A 14 1.43 -9.26 11.45
CA LYS A 14 0.00 -8.95 11.42
C LYS A 14 -0.16 -7.44 11.36
N GLN A 15 -0.80 -6.97 10.31
CA GLN A 15 -1.16 -5.56 10.19
C GLN A 15 -2.39 -5.32 11.06
N ALA A 16 -2.28 -4.40 12.03
CA ALA A 16 -3.38 -4.07 12.94
C ALA A 16 -4.51 -3.33 12.23
N LEU A 17 -4.15 -2.50 11.24
CA LEU A 17 -5.10 -1.71 10.44
C LEU A 17 -5.44 -2.40 9.11
N PRO A 18 -6.69 -2.29 8.64
CA PRO A 18 -7.09 -2.67 7.28
C PRO A 18 -6.19 -2.11 6.19
N LEU A 19 -6.21 -2.73 5.01
CA LEU A 19 -5.36 -2.28 3.89
C LEU A 19 -5.72 -0.86 3.43
N GLY A 20 -7.00 -0.57 3.19
CA GLY A 20 -7.48 0.75 2.81
C GLY A 20 -7.05 1.86 3.79
N GLU A 21 -7.19 1.63 5.09
CA GLU A 21 -6.77 2.62 6.11
C GLU A 21 -5.27 2.94 6.04
N ARG A 22 -4.43 1.92 5.87
CA ARG A 22 -2.97 2.10 5.75
C ARG A 22 -2.58 2.83 4.45
N LEU A 23 -3.31 2.59 3.37
CA LEU A 23 -3.13 3.30 2.11
C LEU A 23 -3.50 4.78 2.24
N LEU A 24 -4.64 5.08 2.87
CA LEU A 24 -5.06 6.45 3.14
C LEU A 24 -4.09 7.19 4.08
N GLN A 25 -3.56 6.51 5.09
CA GLN A 25 -2.52 7.06 5.95
C GLN A 25 -1.26 7.38 5.14
N SER A 26 -0.80 6.46 4.31
CA SER A 26 0.37 6.66 3.44
C SER A 26 0.17 7.82 2.47
N ALA A 27 -1.06 8.02 1.96
CA ALA A 27 -1.39 9.13 1.08
C ALA A 27 -1.31 10.48 1.80
N ARG A 28 -1.80 10.55 3.05
CA ARG A 28 -1.70 11.76 3.89
C ARG A 28 -0.25 12.11 4.18
N GLU A 29 0.54 11.13 4.64
CA GLU A 29 1.97 11.30 4.93
C GLU A 29 2.73 11.81 3.70
N ALA A 30 2.49 11.21 2.52
CA ALA A 30 3.12 11.65 1.28
C ALA A 30 2.72 13.07 0.87
N ARG A 31 1.47 13.49 1.11
CA ARG A 31 1.05 14.88 0.88
C ARG A 31 1.71 15.85 1.85
N ASP A 32 1.81 15.48 3.12
CA ASP A 32 2.41 16.33 4.14
C ASP A 32 3.92 16.49 3.90
N GLU A 33 4.61 15.43 3.48
CA GLU A 33 6.00 15.50 3.03
C GLU A 33 6.15 16.39 1.78
N ALA A 34 5.25 16.24 0.80
CA ALA A 34 5.25 17.07 -0.41
C ALA A 34 5.07 18.57 -0.11
N LYS A 35 4.30 18.94 0.91
CA LYS A 35 4.11 20.35 1.32
C LYS A 35 5.40 20.99 1.87
N GLN A 36 6.30 20.20 2.43
CA GLN A 36 7.57 20.69 2.98
C GLN A 36 8.65 20.89 1.92
N LEU A 37 8.44 20.35 0.71
CA LEU A 37 9.40 20.43 -0.38
C LEU A 37 9.09 21.58 -1.33
N PRO A 38 10.12 22.19 -1.92
CA PRO A 38 9.93 23.15 -3.00
C PRO A 38 9.31 22.46 -4.23
N PRO A 39 8.65 23.23 -5.11
CA PRO A 39 8.19 22.73 -6.40
C PRO A 39 9.32 22.08 -7.20
N GLY A 40 9.13 20.82 -7.57
CA GLY A 40 10.17 20.03 -8.24
C GLY A 40 9.81 18.57 -8.40
N VAL A 41 10.75 17.79 -8.92
CA VAL A 41 10.58 16.36 -9.22
C VAL A 41 10.25 15.56 -7.96
N ASP A 42 10.89 15.87 -6.84
CA ASP A 42 10.68 15.16 -5.57
C ASP A 42 9.28 15.42 -5.00
N GLN A 43 8.84 16.67 -4.98
CA GLN A 43 7.47 17.02 -4.59
C GLN A 43 6.45 16.32 -5.51
N ALA A 44 6.66 16.37 -6.83
CA ALA A 44 5.75 15.74 -7.79
C ALA A 44 5.68 14.21 -7.60
N ARG A 45 6.80 13.57 -7.27
CA ARG A 45 6.87 12.12 -6.99
C ARG A 45 6.07 11.74 -5.76
N LEU A 46 6.15 12.52 -4.68
CA LEU A 46 5.36 12.31 -3.47
C LEU A 46 3.87 12.52 -3.72
N LEU A 47 3.50 13.57 -4.45
CA LEU A 47 2.11 13.80 -4.84
C LEU A 47 1.56 12.67 -5.71
N ARG A 48 2.38 12.12 -6.63
CA ARG A 48 1.99 10.96 -7.44
C ARG A 48 1.74 9.74 -6.55
N ARG A 49 2.66 9.45 -5.62
CA ARG A 49 2.51 8.35 -4.65
C ARG A 49 1.25 8.49 -3.81
N ALA A 50 0.92 9.71 -3.38
CA ALA A 50 -0.30 9.97 -2.63
C ALA A 50 -1.56 9.63 -3.45
N ARG A 51 -1.62 10.08 -4.70
CA ARG A 51 -2.73 9.78 -5.62
C ARG A 51 -2.85 8.29 -5.91
N GLU A 52 -1.74 7.61 -6.14
CA GLU A 52 -1.70 6.16 -6.34
C GLU A 52 -2.26 5.43 -5.11
N ALA A 53 -1.84 5.81 -3.89
CA ALA A 53 -2.34 5.19 -2.67
C ALA A 53 -3.85 5.39 -2.46
N GLU A 54 -4.39 6.58 -2.77
CA GLU A 54 -5.84 6.82 -2.73
C GLU A 54 -6.59 5.98 -3.76
N ALA A 55 -6.09 5.89 -4.99
CA ALA A 55 -6.71 5.08 -6.04
C ALA A 55 -6.74 3.59 -5.66
N ILE A 56 -5.66 3.09 -5.06
CA ILE A 56 -5.61 1.69 -4.59
C ILE A 56 -6.58 1.47 -3.43
N ALA A 57 -6.74 2.43 -2.51
CA ALA A 57 -7.72 2.32 -1.43
C ALA A 57 -9.16 2.24 -1.98
N GLN A 58 -9.49 3.06 -2.98
CA GLN A 58 -10.79 3.00 -3.66
C GLN A 58 -11.00 1.68 -4.40
N LEU A 59 -9.96 1.17 -5.07
CA LEU A 59 -10.02 -0.13 -5.73
C LEU A 59 -10.20 -1.28 -4.73
N GLU A 60 -9.52 -1.23 -3.57
CA GLU A 60 -9.69 -2.24 -2.52
C GLU A 60 -11.12 -2.28 -2.01
N GLU A 61 -11.71 -1.11 -1.75
CA GLU A 61 -13.11 -1.01 -1.35
C GLU A 61 -14.05 -1.58 -2.41
N PHE A 62 -13.82 -1.24 -3.69
CA PHE A 62 -14.59 -1.79 -4.81
C PHE A 62 -14.50 -3.33 -4.88
N LEU A 63 -13.29 -3.89 -4.70
CA LEU A 63 -13.05 -5.33 -4.73
C LEU A 63 -13.64 -6.06 -3.51
N ARG A 64 -13.77 -5.37 -2.37
CA ARG A 64 -14.37 -5.91 -1.14
C ARG A 64 -15.90 -5.96 -1.19
N GLY A 65 -16.51 -5.19 -2.10
CA GLY A 65 -17.95 -5.24 -2.35
C GLY A 65 -18.46 -6.64 -2.70
N PRO A 66 -19.78 -6.86 -2.65
CA PRO A 66 -20.38 -8.17 -2.92
C PRO A 66 -19.93 -8.69 -4.29
N THR A 67 -19.28 -9.86 -4.28
CA THR A 67 -18.85 -10.51 -5.51
C THR A 67 -20.07 -10.86 -6.33
N ARG A 68 -20.19 -10.29 -7.53
CA ARG A 68 -21.26 -10.62 -8.50
C ARG A 68 -21.19 -12.06 -8.99
N TYR A 69 -20.12 -12.78 -8.67
CA TYR A 69 -19.95 -14.18 -9.00
C TYR A 69 -20.01 -15.00 -7.70
N PRO A 70 -20.93 -15.97 -7.59
CA PRO A 70 -20.88 -16.93 -6.50
C PRO A 70 -19.55 -17.68 -6.57
N PRO A 71 -18.95 -18.05 -5.41
CA PRO A 71 -17.76 -18.89 -5.42
C PRO A 71 -18.08 -20.17 -6.18
N ARG A 72 -17.32 -20.44 -7.25
CA ARG A 72 -17.38 -21.73 -7.92
C ARG A 72 -16.84 -22.76 -6.92
N ARG A 73 -17.71 -23.69 -6.52
CA ARG A 73 -17.37 -24.83 -5.65
C ARG A 73 -16.42 -25.78 -6.34
#